data_AF-A0A971TMH7-F1
#
_entry.id   AF-A0A971TMH7-F1
#
_cell.length_a   1.000
_cell.length_b   1.000
_cell.length_c   1.000
_cell.angle_alpha   90.00
_cell.angle_beta   90.00
_cell.angle_gamma   90.00
#
_symmetry.space_group_name_H-M   'P 1'
#
loop_
_entity.id
_entity.type
_entity.pdbx_description
1 polymer ?
#
loop_
_entity_poly.entity_id
_entity_poly.type
_entity_poly.pdbx_seq_one_letter_code
_entity_poly.pdbx_strand_id
1 'polypeptide(L)'
;MVEMLVSLTITALLITAVVSTTRALGQARAKVDLRVARVTEGRRALETIVAALRNVRRDPIERQPVIVGQRQASNPLGGPNDRIDLLIISDQPARPEGAESDQYEMSFQLMEMPGRLPVLACRKDHALDEQPTDGGLVTVVAENILGLAFEYLSGDEWLTEWDPLSPTPPQAVRVTVYAAAIDAGTPAGRPQVTMLSSVVPIRVTQPAGQQEQQEGQAPPGGPPA
;
A
#
# COMPACT_ATOMS: atom_id res chain seq x y z
N MET A 1 40.72 42.09 38.84
CA MET A 1 41.11 41.31 37.65
C MET A 1 40.56 39.89 37.64
N VAL A 2 40.61 39.14 38.75
CA VAL A 2 40.02 37.79 38.85
C VAL A 2 38.52 37.77 38.50
N GLU A 3 37.76 38.75 38.98
CA GLU A 3 36.31 38.89 38.73
C GLU A 3 35.92 38.99 37.24
N MET A 4 36.72 39.72 36.44
CA MET A 4 36.52 39.82 35.00
C MET A 4 36.80 38.48 34.29
N LEU A 5 37.81 37.74 34.74
CA LEU A 5 38.16 36.43 34.19
C LEU A 5 37.05 35.41 34.48
N VAL A 6 36.55 35.38 35.72
CA VAL A 6 35.42 34.53 36.12
C VAL A 6 34.18 34.86 35.29
N SER A 7 33.84 36.14 35.15
CA SER A 7 32.67 36.57 34.36
C SER A 7 32.76 36.15 32.90
N LEU A 8 33.96 36.25 32.29
CA LEU A 8 34.21 35.83 30.91
C LEU A 8 34.06 34.31 30.73
N THR A 9 34.60 33.51 31.68
CA THR A 9 34.48 32.05 31.62
C THR A 9 33.03 31.58 31.75
N ILE A 10 32.27 32.14 32.69
CA ILE A 10 30.85 31.81 32.87
C ILE A 10 30.06 32.18 31.61
N THR A 11 30.31 33.36 31.04
CA THR A 11 29.63 33.79 29.79
C THR A 11 29.94 32.85 28.63
N ALA A 12 31.20 32.44 28.45
CA ALA A 12 31.59 31.50 27.40
C ALA A 12 30.92 30.13 27.56
N LEU A 13 30.81 29.62 28.78
CA LEU A 13 30.13 28.36 29.09
C LEU A 13 28.62 28.46 28.80
N LEU A 14 27.98 29.56 29.19
CA LEU A 14 26.56 29.80 28.91
C LEU A 14 26.28 29.87 27.41
N ILE A 15 27.07 30.61 26.64
CA ILE A 15 26.92 30.70 25.18
C ILE A 15 27.09 29.31 24.56
N THR A 16 28.10 28.55 24.98
CA THR A 16 28.35 27.20 24.47
C THR A 16 27.16 26.27 24.77
N ALA A 17 26.63 26.30 25.99
CA ALA A 17 25.48 25.50 26.39
C ALA A 17 24.21 25.87 25.62
N VAL A 18 23.98 27.17 25.37
CA VAL A 18 22.83 27.65 24.57
C VAL A 18 22.96 27.18 23.11
N VAL A 19 24.14 27.34 22.52
CA VAL A 19 24.40 26.92 21.14
C VAL A 19 24.27 25.40 20.99
N SER A 20 24.82 24.63 21.93
CA SER A 20 24.72 23.16 21.90
C SER A 20 23.26 22.69 22.04
N THR A 21 22.50 23.30 22.94
CA THR A 21 21.09 22.95 23.16
C THR A 21 20.24 23.29 21.94
N THR A 22 20.48 24.45 21.33
CA THR A 22 19.77 24.88 20.11
C THR A 22 20.05 23.93 18.94
N ARG A 23 21.31 23.52 18.76
CA ARG A 23 21.69 22.53 17.74
C ARG A 23 21.08 21.17 18.01
N ALA A 24 21.13 20.70 19.25
CA ALA A 24 20.53 19.43 19.65
C ALA A 24 19.01 19.42 19.40
N LEU A 25 18.32 20.51 19.71
CA LEU A 25 16.89 20.66 19.45
C LEU A 25 16.58 20.66 17.95
N GLY A 26 17.37 21.36 17.14
CA GLY A 26 17.23 21.36 15.68
C GLY A 26 17.38 19.97 15.07
N GLN A 27 18.40 19.22 15.50
CA GLN A 27 18.62 17.84 15.06
C GLN A 27 17.51 16.89 15.54
N ALA A 28 17.03 17.05 16.77
CA ALA A 28 15.92 16.25 17.29
C ALA A 28 14.65 16.48 16.47
N ARG A 29 14.33 17.74 16.14
CA ARG A 29 13.19 18.08 15.30
C ARG A 29 13.29 17.46 13.90
N ALA A 30 14.43 17.59 13.23
CA ALA A 30 14.65 16.99 11.91
C ALA A 30 14.44 15.47 11.92
N LYS A 31 14.92 14.77 12.95
CA LYS A 31 14.70 13.32 13.12
C LYS A 31 13.22 12.98 13.33
N VAL A 32 12.49 13.79 14.08
CA VAL A 32 11.04 13.60 14.29
C VAL A 32 10.30 13.80 12.98
N ASP A 33 10.61 14.86 12.23
CA ASP A 33 9.95 15.16 10.95
C ASP A 33 10.14 14.01 9.94
N LEU A 34 11.35 13.46 9.84
CA LEU A 34 11.62 12.28 9.00
C LEU A 34 10.86 11.03 9.43
N ARG A 35 10.75 10.81 10.75
CA ARG A 35 9.98 9.68 11.29
C ARG A 35 8.49 9.84 10.98
N VAL A 36 7.94 11.03 11.13
CA VAL A 36 6.55 11.33 10.82
C VAL A 36 6.30 11.13 9.32
N ALA A 37 7.14 11.69 8.45
CA ALA A 37 7.02 11.54 7.00
C ALA A 37 6.97 10.07 6.58
N ARG A 38 7.90 9.24 7.07
CA ARG A 38 7.95 7.80 6.79
C ARG A 38 6.69 7.05 7.21
N VAL A 39 6.17 7.32 8.41
CA VAL A 39 4.95 6.66 8.91
C VAL A 39 3.73 7.09 8.11
N THR A 40 3.65 8.37 7.75
CA THR A 40 2.55 8.92 6.94
C THR A 40 2.53 8.31 5.55
N GLU A 41 3.66 8.24 4.86
CA GLU A 41 3.75 7.61 3.53
C GLU A 41 3.42 6.13 3.57
N GLY A 42 3.98 5.38 4.53
CA GLY A 42 3.67 3.97 4.70
C GLY A 42 2.19 3.73 5.00
N ARG A 43 1.56 4.59 5.80
CA ARG A 43 0.13 4.49 6.11
C ARG A 43 -0.72 4.79 4.89
N ARG A 44 -0.39 5.85 4.14
CA ARG A 44 -1.06 6.21 2.87
C ARG A 44 -1.04 5.03 1.90
N ALA A 45 0.14 4.45 1.67
CA ALA A 45 0.31 3.25 0.84
C ALA A 45 -0.59 2.09 1.30
N LEU A 46 -0.52 1.74 2.59
CA LEU A 46 -1.28 0.64 3.16
C LEU A 46 -2.79 0.87 3.07
N GLU A 47 -3.27 2.07 3.41
CA GLU A 47 -4.69 2.41 3.39
C GLU A 47 -5.27 2.38 1.97
N THR A 48 -4.54 2.85 0.96
CA THR A 48 -5.00 2.77 -0.43
C THR A 48 -5.15 1.32 -0.90
N ILE A 49 -4.17 0.46 -0.62
CA ILE A 49 -4.24 -0.96 -0.97
C ILE A 49 -5.37 -1.66 -0.21
N VAL A 50 -5.51 -1.41 1.09
CA VAL A 50 -6.58 -1.97 1.92
C VAL A 50 -7.96 -1.54 1.42
N ALA A 51 -8.11 -0.28 1.00
CA ALA A 51 -9.36 0.21 0.42
C ALA A 51 -9.70 -0.50 -0.91
N ALA A 52 -8.71 -0.74 -1.76
CA ALA A 52 -8.91 -1.50 -3.00
C ALA A 52 -9.32 -2.96 -2.71
N LEU A 53 -8.60 -3.64 -1.80
CA LEU A 53 -8.90 -5.02 -1.39
C LEU A 53 -10.31 -5.19 -0.81
N ARG A 54 -10.82 -4.16 -0.12
CA ARG A 54 -12.19 -4.16 0.42
C ARG A 54 -13.27 -4.00 -0.65
N ASN A 55 -12.93 -3.47 -1.82
CA ASN A 55 -13.85 -3.21 -2.92
C ASN A 55 -13.69 -4.22 -4.07
N VAL A 56 -13.03 -5.34 -3.81
CA VAL A 56 -12.87 -6.44 -4.77
C VAL A 56 -14.23 -7.04 -5.14
N ARG A 57 -14.45 -7.24 -6.44
CA ARG A 57 -15.71 -7.75 -7.01
C ARG A 57 -15.46 -8.96 -7.90
N ARG A 58 -16.42 -9.90 -7.92
CA ARG A 58 -16.43 -10.98 -8.91
C ARG A 58 -16.90 -10.44 -10.25
N ASP A 59 -16.20 -10.84 -11.31
CA ASP A 59 -16.73 -10.76 -12.66
C ASP A 59 -18.02 -11.62 -12.76
N PRO A 60 -19.16 -11.06 -13.18
CA PRO A 60 -20.39 -11.83 -13.41
C PRO A 60 -20.25 -12.98 -14.41
N ILE A 61 -19.29 -12.89 -15.35
CA ILE A 61 -19.12 -13.82 -16.46
C ILE A 61 -17.93 -14.78 -16.20
N GLU A 62 -17.26 -14.65 -15.04
CA GLU A 62 -16.10 -15.46 -14.63
C GLU A 62 -14.97 -15.53 -15.68
N ARG A 63 -14.84 -14.50 -16.54
CA ARG A 63 -13.82 -14.47 -17.60
C ARG A 63 -12.49 -13.97 -17.09
N GLN A 64 -12.52 -13.07 -16.10
CA GLN A 64 -11.31 -12.49 -15.52
C GLN A 64 -11.08 -12.93 -14.07
N PRO A 65 -9.82 -13.13 -13.68
CA PRO A 65 -9.48 -13.44 -12.30
C PRO A 65 -9.75 -12.26 -11.38
N VAL A 66 -10.31 -12.53 -10.21
CA VAL A 66 -10.68 -11.50 -9.22
C VAL A 66 -9.45 -10.90 -8.53
N ILE A 67 -8.47 -11.75 -8.23
CA ILE A 67 -7.21 -11.40 -7.59
C ILE A 67 -6.11 -12.22 -8.26
N VAL A 68 -5.02 -11.57 -8.64
CA VAL A 68 -3.78 -12.21 -9.09
C VAL A 68 -2.64 -11.72 -8.23
N GLY A 69 -1.91 -12.64 -7.62
CA GLY A 69 -0.80 -12.33 -6.73
C GLY A 69 0.52 -12.84 -7.26
N GLN A 70 1.44 -11.94 -7.57
CA GLN A 70 2.72 -12.28 -8.18
C GLN A 70 3.87 -11.82 -7.30
N ARG A 71 4.70 -12.77 -6.87
CA ARG A 71 6.00 -12.45 -6.30
C ARG A 71 6.96 -12.09 -7.43
N GLN A 72 7.56 -10.91 -7.34
CA GLN A 72 8.60 -10.49 -8.29
C GLN A 72 9.99 -10.65 -7.66
N ALA A 73 11.02 -10.54 -8.50
CA ALA A 73 12.38 -10.45 -8.02
C ALA A 73 12.52 -9.25 -7.07
N SER A 74 13.36 -9.41 -6.04
CA SER A 74 13.66 -8.34 -5.09
C SER A 74 14.12 -7.09 -5.83
N ASN A 75 13.74 -5.92 -5.32
CA ASN A 75 14.16 -4.65 -5.91
C ASN A 75 15.69 -4.45 -5.75
N PRO A 76 16.30 -3.48 -6.44
CA PRO A 76 17.75 -3.22 -6.34
C PRO A 76 18.26 -2.91 -4.92
N LEU A 77 17.35 -2.53 -4.01
CA LEU A 77 17.64 -2.27 -2.60
C LEU A 77 17.47 -3.52 -1.72
N GLY A 78 17.14 -4.67 -2.31
CA GLY A 78 16.97 -5.97 -1.64
C GLY A 78 15.62 -6.15 -0.93
N GLY A 79 14.66 -5.25 -1.13
CA GLY A 79 13.32 -5.34 -0.57
C GLY A 79 12.37 -6.22 -1.40
N PRO A 80 11.25 -6.70 -0.81
CA PRO A 80 10.22 -7.41 -1.57
C PRO A 80 9.54 -6.46 -2.56
N ASN A 81 9.14 -6.97 -3.72
CA ASN A 81 8.57 -6.18 -4.81
C ASN A 81 7.34 -6.88 -5.41
N ASP A 82 6.49 -7.42 -4.54
CA ASP A 82 5.34 -8.18 -5.00
C ASP A 82 4.36 -7.27 -5.75
N ARG A 83 3.65 -7.84 -6.72
CA ARG A 83 2.57 -7.20 -7.48
C ARG A 83 1.25 -7.88 -7.17
N ILE A 84 0.20 -7.08 -7.09
CA ILE A 84 -1.18 -7.59 -7.02
C ILE A 84 -2.04 -6.90 -8.07
N ASP A 85 -2.83 -7.69 -8.80
CA ASP A 85 -3.85 -7.22 -9.72
C ASP A 85 -5.22 -7.63 -9.18
N LEU A 86 -6.18 -6.71 -9.27
CA LEU A 86 -7.49 -6.78 -8.64
C LEU A 86 -8.58 -6.32 -9.60
N LEU A 87 -9.72 -6.99 -9.58
CA LEU A 87 -10.96 -6.46 -10.14
C LEU A 87 -11.76 -5.78 -9.03
N ILE A 88 -12.02 -4.46 -9.17
CA ILE A 88 -12.65 -3.65 -8.13
C ILE A 88 -13.87 -2.88 -8.65
N ILE A 89 -14.73 -2.44 -7.73
CA ILE A 89 -15.70 -1.36 -7.98
C ILE A 89 -15.16 -0.05 -7.39
N SER A 90 -15.29 1.04 -8.13
CA SER A 90 -14.97 2.38 -7.65
C SER A 90 -15.88 3.41 -8.30
N ASP A 91 -16.34 4.38 -7.51
CA ASP A 91 -17.07 5.56 -7.98
C ASP A 91 -16.13 6.71 -8.41
N GLN A 92 -14.83 6.57 -8.13
CA GLN A 92 -13.83 7.55 -8.52
C GLN A 92 -13.37 7.26 -9.96
N PRO A 93 -13.53 8.18 -10.91
CA PRO A 93 -13.05 7.95 -12.26
C PRO A 93 -11.51 7.93 -12.29
N ALA A 94 -10.95 7.09 -13.15
CA ALA A 94 -9.53 7.06 -13.47
C ALA A 94 -9.11 8.33 -14.23
N ARG A 95 -9.96 8.87 -15.11
CA ARG A 95 -9.70 10.11 -15.85
C ARG A 95 -10.65 11.24 -15.43
N PRO A 96 -10.21 12.51 -15.48
CA PRO A 96 -11.09 13.64 -15.15
C PRO A 96 -12.26 13.83 -16.14
N GLU A 97 -12.14 13.29 -17.34
CA GLU A 97 -13.09 13.51 -18.43
C GLU A 97 -13.60 12.18 -19.01
N GLY A 98 -14.90 12.13 -19.30
CA GLY A 98 -15.56 10.97 -19.92
C GLY A 98 -16.45 10.18 -18.95
N ALA A 99 -17.37 9.39 -19.51
CA ALA A 99 -18.11 8.39 -18.75
C ALA A 99 -17.26 7.13 -18.64
N GLU A 100 -16.96 6.71 -17.42
CA GLU A 100 -16.25 5.46 -17.13
C GLU A 100 -17.18 4.47 -16.43
N SER A 101 -16.87 3.18 -16.60
CA SER A 101 -17.54 2.11 -15.85
C SER A 101 -17.26 2.28 -14.34
N ASP A 102 -18.12 1.73 -13.48
CA ASP A 102 -17.82 1.62 -12.05
C ASP A 102 -16.86 0.45 -11.75
N GLN A 103 -16.58 -0.40 -12.75
CA GLN A 103 -15.67 -1.53 -12.67
C GLN A 103 -14.30 -1.16 -13.23
N TYR A 104 -13.26 -1.53 -12.48
CA TYR A 104 -11.89 -1.27 -12.86
C TYR A 104 -10.99 -2.45 -12.58
N GLU A 105 -10.01 -2.63 -13.45
CA GLU A 105 -8.82 -3.40 -13.16
C GLU A 105 -7.82 -2.47 -12.47
N MET A 106 -7.35 -2.88 -11.30
CA MET A 106 -6.40 -2.11 -10.51
C MET A 106 -5.18 -2.97 -10.20
N SER A 107 -3.98 -2.40 -10.34
CA SER A 107 -2.75 -3.09 -9.96
C SER A 107 -1.87 -2.23 -9.07
N PHE A 108 -1.23 -2.85 -8.08
CA PHE A 108 -0.24 -2.21 -7.22
C PHE A 108 1.12 -2.87 -7.41
N GLN A 109 2.15 -2.05 -7.60
CA GLN A 109 3.54 -2.48 -7.68
C GLN A 109 4.47 -1.34 -7.28
N LEU A 110 5.73 -1.65 -6.95
CA LEU A 110 6.73 -0.59 -6.83
C LEU A 110 7.26 -0.21 -8.20
N MET A 111 7.51 1.09 -8.36
CA MET A 111 8.14 1.65 -9.53
C MET A 111 9.46 2.33 -9.13
N GLU A 112 10.54 1.92 -9.77
CA GLU A 112 11.85 2.52 -9.60
C GLU A 112 11.89 3.93 -10.23
N MET A 113 12.49 4.88 -9.52
CA MET A 113 12.58 6.27 -9.95
C MET A 113 14.05 6.72 -10.00
N PRO A 114 14.55 7.25 -11.14
CA PRO A 114 15.93 7.71 -11.23
C PRO A 114 16.28 8.74 -10.15
N GLY A 115 17.29 8.42 -9.34
CA GLY A 115 17.78 9.32 -8.28
C GLY A 115 16.84 9.49 -7.08
N ARG A 116 15.82 8.64 -6.93
CA ARG A 116 14.87 8.66 -5.81
C ARG A 116 14.64 7.25 -5.27
N LEU A 117 14.03 7.15 -4.10
CA LEU A 117 13.52 5.86 -3.62
C LEU A 117 12.34 5.40 -4.50
N PRO A 118 12.07 4.08 -4.53
CA PRO A 118 10.91 3.56 -5.24
C PRO A 118 9.62 4.15 -4.70
N VAL A 119 8.62 4.19 -5.56
CA VAL A 119 7.28 4.70 -5.26
C VAL A 119 6.26 3.58 -5.39
N LEU A 120 5.19 3.64 -4.60
CA LEU A 120 4.03 2.78 -4.84
C LEU A 120 3.26 3.34 -6.03
N ALA A 121 3.22 2.59 -7.11
CA ALA A 121 2.42 2.89 -8.29
C ALA A 121 1.09 2.13 -8.23
N CYS A 122 0.03 2.81 -8.65
CA CYS A 122 -1.29 2.23 -8.86
C CYS A 122 -1.68 2.40 -10.33
N ARG A 123 -1.86 1.29 -11.03
CA ARG A 123 -2.50 1.25 -12.35
C ARG A 123 -4.00 1.13 -12.16
N LYS A 124 -4.79 1.87 -12.93
CA LYS A 124 -6.25 1.75 -12.97
C LYS A 124 -6.72 1.78 -14.41
N ASP A 125 -7.43 0.73 -14.83
CA ASP A 125 -8.07 0.66 -16.14
C ASP A 125 -9.58 0.44 -16.01
N HIS A 126 -10.32 1.16 -16.83
CA HIS A 126 -11.78 1.11 -16.92
C HIS A 126 -12.24 0.22 -18.08
N ALA A 127 -11.35 -0.11 -19.00
CA ALA A 127 -11.62 -1.01 -20.11
C ALA A 127 -11.34 -2.45 -19.65
N LEU A 128 -12.39 -3.22 -19.36
CA LEU A 128 -12.25 -4.65 -19.11
C LEU A 128 -12.00 -5.36 -20.44
N ASP A 129 -10.77 -5.84 -20.66
CA ASP A 129 -10.36 -6.48 -21.90
C ASP A 129 -9.74 -7.88 -21.68
N GLU A 130 -9.15 -8.47 -22.72
CA GLU A 130 -8.53 -9.80 -22.63
C GLU A 130 -7.12 -9.77 -22.00
N GLN A 131 -6.55 -8.58 -21.78
CA GLN A 131 -5.22 -8.36 -21.21
C GLN A 131 -5.32 -7.54 -19.90
N PRO A 132 -5.87 -8.13 -18.82
CA PRO A 132 -6.24 -7.41 -17.60
C PRO A 132 -5.06 -6.83 -16.78
N THR A 133 -3.84 -7.00 -17.28
CA THR A 133 -2.59 -6.58 -16.65
C THR A 133 -1.89 -5.46 -17.42
N ASP A 134 -2.38 -5.09 -18.60
CA ASP A 134 -1.83 -4.06 -19.48
C ASP A 134 -2.77 -2.85 -19.57
N GLY A 135 -2.29 -1.73 -20.12
CA GLY A 135 -3.08 -0.52 -20.29
C GLY A 135 -3.35 0.24 -18.99
N GLY A 136 -4.42 1.03 -18.98
CA GLY A 136 -4.81 1.88 -17.86
C GLY A 136 -3.93 3.10 -17.60
N LEU A 137 -4.29 3.86 -16.57
CA LEU A 137 -3.54 5.02 -16.09
C LEU A 137 -2.71 4.62 -14.87
N VAL A 138 -1.40 4.91 -14.92
CA VAL A 138 -0.50 4.72 -13.76
C VAL A 138 -0.38 6.03 -12.99
N THR A 139 -0.62 5.96 -11.69
CA THR A 139 -0.49 7.08 -10.75
C THR A 139 0.42 6.71 -9.60
N VAL A 140 1.13 7.71 -9.05
CA VAL A 140 1.92 7.52 -7.83
C VAL A 140 1.01 7.71 -6.62
N VAL A 141 0.89 6.67 -5.79
CA VAL A 141 0.03 6.68 -4.60
C VAL A 141 0.78 7.12 -3.36
N ALA A 142 2.02 6.65 -3.21
CA ALA A 142 2.87 6.95 -2.06
C ALA A 142 4.34 6.96 -2.48
N GLU A 143 5.12 7.79 -1.81
CA GLU A 143 6.56 7.94 -2.07
C GLU A 143 7.39 7.19 -1.03
N ASN A 144 8.66 6.95 -1.36
CA ASN A 144 9.64 6.38 -0.44
C ASN A 144 9.26 4.99 0.10
N ILE A 145 8.68 4.15 -0.75
CA ILE A 145 8.29 2.77 -0.42
C ILE A 145 9.40 1.84 -0.91
N LEU A 146 10.12 1.25 0.03
CA LEU A 146 11.26 0.36 -0.22
C LEU A 146 10.87 -1.10 -0.42
N GLY A 147 9.64 -1.47 -0.10
CA GLY A 147 9.22 -2.86 -0.15
C GLY A 147 7.72 -2.99 -0.09
N LEU A 148 7.21 -3.95 -0.84
CA LEU A 148 5.82 -4.34 -0.89
C LEU A 148 5.74 -5.85 -0.91
N ALA A 149 4.98 -6.43 0.02
CA ALA A 149 4.77 -7.86 0.08
C ALA A 149 3.29 -8.20 0.29
N PHE A 150 2.86 -9.27 -0.36
CA PHE A 150 1.52 -9.82 -0.23
C PHE A 150 1.58 -11.28 0.20
N GLU A 151 0.72 -11.65 1.14
CA GLU A 151 0.48 -13.05 1.50
C GLU A 151 -1.02 -13.34 1.46
N TYR A 152 -1.40 -14.54 1.05
CA TYR A 152 -2.77 -14.92 0.72
C TYR A 152 -3.19 -16.12 1.57
N LEU A 153 -4.31 -16.01 2.30
CA LEU A 153 -4.81 -17.08 3.16
C LEU A 153 -5.65 -18.08 2.34
N SER A 154 -5.24 -19.35 2.32
CA SER A 154 -6.01 -20.48 1.78
C SER A 154 -6.12 -21.60 2.81
N GLY A 155 -7.33 -21.83 3.31
CA GLY A 155 -7.52 -22.74 4.45
C GLY A 155 -6.80 -22.17 5.67
N ASP A 156 -5.77 -22.89 6.13
CA ASP A 156 -4.95 -22.50 7.28
C ASP A 156 -3.53 -22.03 6.89
N GLU A 157 -3.23 -21.92 5.59
CA GLU A 157 -1.90 -21.59 5.08
C GLU A 157 -1.84 -20.20 4.44
N TRP A 158 -0.72 -19.52 4.66
CA TRP A 158 -0.38 -18.25 3.98
C TRP A 158 0.55 -18.54 2.80
N LEU A 159 0.08 -18.21 1.60
CA LEU A 159 0.81 -18.35 0.35
C LEU A 159 1.42 -17.00 -0.06
N THR A 160 2.55 -17.00 -0.77
CA THR A 160 3.21 -15.76 -1.24
C THR A 160 2.82 -15.36 -2.66
N GLU A 161 2.03 -16.20 -3.32
CA GLU A 161 1.50 -16.00 -4.67
C GLU A 161 0.04 -16.47 -4.67
N TRP A 162 -0.74 -15.94 -5.60
CA TRP A 162 -2.12 -16.36 -5.80
C TRP A 162 -2.41 -16.61 -7.27
N ASP A 163 -2.76 -17.86 -7.59
CA ASP A 163 -3.01 -18.31 -8.95
C ASP A 163 -4.37 -17.77 -9.46
N PRO A 164 -4.43 -17.11 -10.63
CA PRO A 164 -5.69 -16.69 -11.26
C PRO A 164 -6.66 -17.85 -11.53
N LEU A 165 -6.16 -19.08 -11.67
CA LEU A 165 -6.98 -20.28 -11.91
C LEU A 165 -7.60 -20.85 -10.62
N SER A 166 -7.33 -20.25 -9.46
CA SER A 166 -7.90 -20.68 -8.20
C SER A 166 -9.44 -20.55 -8.25
N PRO A 167 -10.20 -21.60 -7.91
CA PRO A 167 -11.66 -21.61 -8.04
C PRO A 167 -12.34 -20.60 -7.11
N THR A 168 -11.67 -20.27 -6.00
CA THR A 168 -12.15 -19.31 -5.01
C THR A 168 -11.09 -18.23 -4.77
N PRO A 169 -11.50 -16.98 -4.46
CA PRO A 169 -10.58 -15.96 -3.97
C PRO A 169 -9.93 -16.40 -2.65
N PRO A 170 -8.79 -15.79 -2.26
CA PRO A 170 -8.19 -16.02 -0.95
C PRO A 170 -9.14 -15.55 0.16
N GLN A 171 -9.09 -16.17 1.33
CA GLN A 171 -9.95 -15.79 2.46
C GLN A 171 -9.56 -14.42 3.03
N ALA A 172 -8.26 -14.14 3.02
CA ALA A 172 -7.69 -12.87 3.45
C ALA A 172 -6.38 -12.59 2.70
N VAL A 173 -6.02 -11.31 2.60
CA VAL A 173 -4.72 -10.86 2.09
C VAL A 173 -4.00 -10.09 3.18
N ARG A 174 -2.77 -10.47 3.50
CA ARG A 174 -1.85 -9.69 4.32
C ARG A 174 -1.05 -8.79 3.41
N VAL A 175 -1.09 -7.50 3.69
CA VAL A 175 -0.32 -6.49 2.97
C VAL A 175 0.77 -6.00 3.91
N THR A 176 2.02 -6.05 3.48
CA THR A 176 3.16 -5.49 4.22
C THR A 176 3.86 -4.42 3.38
N VAL A 177 3.99 -3.22 3.94
CA VAL A 177 4.62 -2.06 3.31
C VAL A 177 5.85 -1.65 4.12
N TYR A 178 6.96 -1.41 3.44
CA TYR A 178 8.21 -0.93 4.01
C TYR A 178 8.45 0.50 3.54
N ALA A 179 8.20 1.49 4.40
CA ALA A 179 8.43 2.89 4.09
C ALA A 179 9.75 3.39 4.66
N ALA A 180 10.37 4.36 3.98
CA ALA A 180 11.57 5.05 4.45
C ALA A 180 11.41 6.57 4.35
N ALA A 181 12.35 7.29 4.95
CA ALA A 181 12.56 8.71 4.68
C ALA A 181 14.07 8.92 4.49
N ILE A 182 14.45 9.67 3.46
CA ILE A 182 15.85 10.07 3.25
C ILE A 182 16.09 11.37 4.00
N ASP A 183 17.18 11.42 4.76
CA ASP A 183 17.76 12.66 5.26
C ASP A 183 18.87 13.10 4.29
N ALA A 184 18.82 14.36 3.84
CA ALA A 184 19.88 14.96 3.01
C ALA A 184 21.26 14.98 3.73
N GLY A 185 21.29 14.79 5.05
CA GLY A 185 22.49 14.70 5.88
C GLY A 185 22.95 13.28 6.23
N THR A 186 22.32 12.21 5.72
CA THR A 186 22.77 10.83 6.03
C THR A 186 23.87 10.37 5.06
N PRO A 187 25.14 10.25 5.49
CA PRO A 187 26.20 9.69 4.65
C PRO A 187 25.93 8.20 4.45
N ALA A 188 25.68 7.75 3.21
CA ALA A 188 25.65 6.35 2.76
C ALA A 188 25.14 5.30 3.79
N GLY A 189 24.17 5.70 4.62
CA GLY A 189 23.65 4.89 5.71
C GLY A 189 22.41 4.16 5.25
N ARG A 190 22.16 2.96 5.79
CA ARG A 190 20.89 2.26 5.53
C ARG A 190 19.74 3.17 5.96
N PRO A 191 18.78 3.46 5.07
CA PRO A 191 17.63 4.28 5.44
C PRO A 191 16.90 3.64 6.61
N GLN A 192 16.43 4.45 7.55
CA GLN A 192 15.55 3.93 8.59
C GLN A 192 14.22 3.52 7.97
N VAL A 193 13.88 2.24 8.10
CA VAL A 193 12.67 1.64 7.54
C VAL A 193 11.61 1.51 8.62
N THR A 194 10.35 1.69 8.24
CA THR A 194 9.19 1.36 9.06
C THR A 194 8.34 0.38 8.30
N MET A 195 8.07 -0.75 8.93
CA MET A 195 7.21 -1.80 8.40
C MET A 195 5.80 -1.61 8.96
N LEU A 196 4.81 -1.59 8.08
CA LEU A 196 3.40 -1.58 8.43
C LEU A 196 2.74 -2.79 7.77
N SER A 197 1.86 -3.48 8.51
CA SER A 197 1.18 -4.67 8.03
C SER A 197 -0.30 -4.63 8.41
N SER A 198 -1.16 -5.09 7.52
CA SER A 198 -2.59 -5.26 7.75
C SER A 198 -3.09 -6.56 7.12
N VAL A 199 -4.04 -7.21 7.76
CA VAL A 199 -4.76 -8.37 7.21
C VAL A 199 -6.16 -7.92 6.80
N VAL A 200 -6.50 -8.11 5.53
CA VAL A 200 -7.78 -7.73 4.97
C VAL A 200 -8.56 -8.99 4.61
N PRO A 201 -9.71 -9.27 5.27
CA PRO A 201 -10.58 -10.36 4.83
C PRO A 201 -11.17 -10.00 3.47
N ILE A 202 -11.14 -10.95 2.53
CA ILE A 202 -11.68 -10.72 1.19
C ILE A 202 -13.14 -11.17 1.18
N ARG A 203 -14.02 -10.21 0.91
CA ARG A 203 -15.44 -10.45 0.69
C ARG A 203 -15.73 -10.09 -0.76
N VAL A 204 -15.94 -11.10 -1.58
CA VAL A 204 -16.27 -10.87 -2.98
C VAL A 204 -17.75 -10.53 -3.07
N THR A 205 -18.04 -9.29 -3.46
CA THR A 205 -19.43 -8.84 -3.64
C THR A 205 -19.98 -9.43 -4.93
N GLN A 206 -21.10 -10.15 -4.84
CA GLN A 206 -21.78 -10.74 -5.99
C GLN A 206 -22.71 -9.70 -6.66
N PRO A 207 -22.87 -9.69 -7.99
CA PRO A 207 -23.76 -8.75 -8.66
C PRO A 207 -25.22 -8.90 -8.19
N ALA A 208 -25.93 -7.78 -7.99
CA ALA A 208 -27.30 -7.75 -7.47
C ALA A 208 -28.30 -8.63 -8.25
N GLY A 209 -28.09 -8.87 -9.55
CA GLY A 209 -28.99 -9.68 -10.38
C GLY A 209 -28.99 -11.19 -10.09
N GLN A 210 -28.06 -11.72 -9.28
CA GLN A 210 -28.02 -13.15 -8.93
C GLN A 210 -28.62 -13.47 -7.55
N GLN A 211 -28.82 -12.45 -6.69
CA GLN A 211 -29.42 -12.65 -5.36
C GLN A 211 -30.91 -12.99 -5.44
N GLU A 212 -31.64 -12.42 -6.41
CA GLU A 212 -33.07 -12.69 -6.61
C GLU A 212 -33.35 -14.11 -7.14
N GLN A 213 -32.40 -14.75 -7.84
CA GLN A 213 -32.56 -16.13 -8.32
C GLN A 213 -32.31 -17.19 -7.24
N GLN A 214 -31.49 -16.89 -6.23
CA GLN A 214 -31.26 -17.82 -5.11
C GLN A 214 -32.35 -17.78 -4.04
N GLU A 215 -33.01 -16.63 -3.83
CA GLU A 215 -34.17 -16.55 -2.91
C GLU A 215 -35.46 -17.16 -3.50
N GLY A 216 -35.55 -17.31 -4.84
CA GLY A 216 -36.70 -17.94 -5.51
C GLY A 216 -36.73 -19.47 -5.48
N GLN A 217 -35.71 -20.12 -4.91
CA GLN A 217 -35.52 -21.57 -4.97
C GLN A 217 -35.58 -22.24 -3.60
N ALA A 218 -36.55 -21.84 -2.77
CA ALA A 218 -36.97 -22.64 -1.61
C ALA A 218 -37.90 -23.78 -2.06
N PRO A 219 -37.68 -25.05 -1.64
CA PRO A 219 -38.54 -26.16 -2.06
C PRO A 219 -39.95 -26.01 -1.47
N PRO A 220 -41.03 -26.28 -2.23
CA PRO A 220 -42.38 -26.24 -1.70
C PRO A 220 -42.56 -27.36 -0.68
N GLY A 221 -43.04 -26.99 0.51
CA GLY A 221 -43.34 -27.92 1.59
C GLY A 221 -44.25 -29.05 1.10
N GLY A 222 -43.81 -30.29 1.34
CA GLY A 222 -44.61 -31.48 1.06
C GLY A 222 -45.88 -31.52 1.91
N PRO A 223 -47.00 -32.05 1.38
CA PRO A 223 -48.26 -32.09 2.11
C PRO A 223 -48.18 -33.06 3.30
N PRO A 224 -48.85 -32.75 4.43
CA PRO A 224 -48.95 -33.67 5.55
C PRO A 224 -49.84 -34.87 5.19
N ALA A 225 -49.37 -36.06 5.57
CA ALA A 225 -50.12 -37.32 5.56
C ALA A 225 -51.01 -37.46 6.80
#